data_AF-A0A5M9P3K3-F1
#
_entry.id   AF-A0A5M9P3K3-F1
#
_cell.length_a   1.000
_cell.length_b   1.000
_cell.length_c   1.000
_cell.angle_alpha   90.00
_cell.angle_beta   90.00
_cell.angle_gamma   90.00
#
_symmetry.space_group_name_H-M   'P 1'
#
loop_
_entity.id
_entity.type
_entity.pdbx_description
1 polymer ?
#
loop_
_entity_poly.entity_id
_entity_poly.type
_entity_poly.pdbx_seq_one_letter_code
_entity_poly.pdbx_strand_id
1 'polypeptide(L)'
;MDNYFHKFEHRVPPEPVPHSVPRELLYQYLATCNLTLGLWYLGWRWMYALNYDALWFSLPLAFAESCAFIGSILFTYNLWKLEDEPKKAPPHKISECISNSEEDRPISVDVFFPSYDEEPELVKLSILDAQKIRYPHDIDIKIFILDDGKRPEMEAMAKEMGIGYITRDGNIGFKAGNLRNAMERTSGDFVVICDADTRPFPTILENTLGYFRDPSVAWVQTPQWFFDLPEGERLPDFLTRKVGKWASPIGRGIERFYGPVTLGEDPFVNDPQMFYDVIQRRRNWVNSSFCCGAGSIHRREAVMEAALRAYAEQITKEQDEIEAQIRRLTNEKKVEQSVSDNLRDEILFDTEFTPYKFHVSEDLYTSIVLHSDRERNWRSVMHPNVESKMLSPQDLQTWTVQRFKYSGGAIDIFMNDNPIFRKGLTLKQKFMYGASFWSNLSAIWNIVFLACPIIYFLTSIAPVSAYDVTFYLHFLPFVLTAELAMMIGTWGVAGYKGKTNFLSFFPVNLRALWTVLRGRKVSFPTTPKERQTGNFFKLVIPQAAVFGLSLFSLAFAWIGHSTGSWGNYSFGGLVLNTFWIINNMLAMWGMIAAAFWAPPEESEGEETTNSEELKYGV
;
A
#
# COMPACT_ATOMS: atom_id res chain seq x y z
N MET A 1 11.89 -26.56 1.06
CA MET A 1 11.41 -25.44 1.88
C MET A 1 12.57 -24.95 2.74
N ASP A 2 12.97 -23.71 2.52
CA ASP A 2 14.14 -23.09 3.15
C ASP A 2 13.99 -23.09 4.69
N ASN A 3 14.98 -23.65 5.41
CA ASN A 3 15.03 -23.67 6.88
C ASN A 3 14.93 -22.25 7.49
N TYR A 4 15.13 -21.23 6.66
CA TYR A 4 15.05 -19.82 6.99
C TYR A 4 13.79 -19.41 7.79
N PHE A 5 12.60 -19.92 7.46
CA PHE A 5 11.35 -19.43 8.09
C PHE A 5 11.08 -20.03 9.47
N HIS A 6 11.57 -21.25 9.73
CA HIS A 6 11.32 -21.96 10.99
C HIS A 6 11.83 -21.20 12.21
N LYS A 7 12.95 -20.48 12.07
CA LYS A 7 13.50 -19.68 13.17
C LYS A 7 12.59 -18.54 13.61
N PHE A 8 11.65 -18.10 12.77
CA PHE A 8 10.75 -17.00 13.08
C PHE A 8 9.40 -17.43 13.64
N GLU A 9 9.10 -18.73 13.63
CA GLU A 9 7.79 -19.27 14.05
C GLU A 9 7.38 -18.91 15.48
N HIS A 10 8.35 -18.68 16.36
CA HIS A 10 8.13 -18.34 17.77
C HIS A 10 7.84 -16.85 18.02
N ARG A 11 7.92 -16.01 16.98
CA ARG A 11 7.68 -14.57 17.11
C ARG A 11 6.20 -14.28 17.38
N VAL A 12 5.97 -13.17 18.05
CA VAL A 12 4.65 -12.64 18.37
C VAL A 12 4.50 -11.28 17.68
N PRO A 13 3.35 -10.97 17.08
CA PRO A 13 3.12 -9.66 16.47
C PRO A 13 3.24 -8.52 17.49
N PRO A 14 3.59 -7.30 17.04
CA PRO A 14 3.53 -6.13 17.90
C PRO A 14 2.09 -5.82 18.32
N GLU A 15 1.93 -5.29 19.54
CA GLU A 15 0.65 -4.74 19.99
C GLU A 15 0.33 -3.43 19.25
N PRO A 16 -0.95 -3.16 18.97
CA PRO A 16 -1.35 -1.94 18.28
C PRO A 16 -1.00 -0.71 19.12
N VAL A 17 -0.60 0.36 18.44
CA VAL A 17 -0.27 1.63 19.11
C VAL A 17 -1.47 2.10 19.95
N PRO A 18 -1.29 2.34 21.26
CA PRO A 18 -2.40 2.73 22.13
C PRO A 18 -2.92 4.12 21.75
N HIS A 19 -4.23 4.33 21.84
CA HIS A 19 -4.83 5.66 21.64
C HIS A 19 -4.51 6.56 22.84
N SER A 20 -4.23 7.83 22.56
CA SER A 20 -3.93 8.84 23.57
C SER A 20 -4.52 10.17 23.13
N VAL A 21 -5.54 10.63 23.87
CA VAL A 21 -6.24 11.89 23.59
C VAL A 21 -5.30 13.10 23.66
N PRO A 22 -4.40 13.25 24.67
CA PRO A 22 -3.46 14.37 24.69
C PRO A 22 -2.54 14.39 23.48
N ARG A 23 -2.09 13.22 23.01
CA ARG A 23 -1.24 13.10 21.81
C ARG A 23 -2.02 13.47 20.55
N GLU A 24 -3.26 13.03 20.43
CA GLU A 24 -4.13 13.39 19.30
C GLU A 24 -4.38 14.90 19.24
N LEU A 25 -4.69 15.53 20.38
CA LEU A 25 -4.88 16.98 20.46
C LEU A 25 -3.60 17.76 20.13
N LEU A 26 -2.43 17.29 20.61
CA LEU A 26 -1.14 17.89 20.28
C LEU A 26 -0.83 17.77 18.79
N TYR A 27 -1.11 16.60 18.20
CA TYR A 27 -0.99 16.40 16.75
C TYR A 27 -1.87 17.39 15.98
N GLN A 28 -3.16 17.47 16.33
CA GLN A 28 -4.11 18.39 15.67
C GLN A 28 -3.64 19.84 15.77
N TYR A 29 -3.18 20.27 16.95
CA TYR A 29 -2.62 21.61 17.14
C TYR A 29 -1.42 21.88 16.23
N LEU A 30 -0.40 21.02 16.29
CA LEU A 30 0.82 21.17 15.49
C LEU A 30 0.52 21.09 13.98
N ALA A 31 -0.37 20.20 13.58
CA ALA A 31 -0.77 20.05 12.19
C ALA A 31 -1.55 21.28 11.69
N THR A 32 -2.46 21.85 12.50
CA THR A 32 -3.12 23.12 12.17
C THR A 32 -2.10 24.25 12.05
N CYS A 33 -1.16 24.39 13.00
CA CYS A 33 -0.07 25.36 12.90
C CYS A 33 0.74 25.18 11.60
N ASN A 34 1.11 23.94 11.29
CA ASN A 34 1.86 23.61 10.08
C ASN A 34 1.09 23.99 8.80
N LEU A 35 -0.21 23.70 8.72
CA LEU A 35 -1.02 24.09 7.56
C LEU A 35 -1.15 25.61 7.43
N THR A 36 -1.32 26.34 8.53
CA THR A 36 -1.36 27.82 8.50
C THR A 36 -0.02 28.40 8.05
N LEU A 37 1.10 27.90 8.62
CA LEU A 37 2.44 28.33 8.25
C LEU A 37 2.80 27.96 6.81
N GLY A 38 2.35 26.80 6.33
CA GLY A 38 2.55 26.37 4.95
C GLY A 38 1.77 27.23 3.95
N LEU A 39 0.53 27.63 4.26
CA LEU A 39 -0.21 28.60 3.45
C LEU A 39 0.49 29.96 3.42
N TRP A 40 1.01 30.42 4.56
CA TRP A 40 1.77 31.66 4.65
C TRP A 40 3.08 31.58 3.84
N TYR A 41 3.83 30.49 3.97
CA TYR A 41 5.04 30.22 3.18
C TYR A 41 4.74 30.17 1.69
N LEU A 42 3.72 29.42 1.25
CA LEU A 42 3.39 29.30 -0.17
C LEU A 42 2.85 30.61 -0.75
N GLY A 43 2.06 31.37 0.01
CA GLY A 43 1.65 32.71 -0.38
C GLY A 43 2.86 33.61 -0.66
N TRP A 44 3.82 33.62 0.26
CA TRP A 44 5.08 34.34 0.06
C TRP A 44 5.89 33.78 -1.12
N ARG A 45 5.95 32.46 -1.26
CA ARG A 45 6.68 31.74 -2.31
C ARG A 45 6.26 32.19 -3.71
N TRP A 46 4.95 32.28 -3.95
CA TRP A 46 4.37 32.65 -5.23
C TRP A 46 4.36 34.16 -5.49
N MET A 47 4.18 34.99 -4.45
CA MET A 47 4.04 36.43 -4.63
C MET A 47 5.37 37.19 -4.64
N TYR A 48 6.37 36.74 -3.88
CA TYR A 48 7.58 37.53 -3.60
C TYR A 48 8.89 36.77 -3.80
N ALA A 49 8.89 35.44 -3.66
CA ALA A 49 10.11 34.65 -3.66
C ALA A 49 10.48 34.04 -5.02
N LEU A 50 9.67 34.22 -6.06
CA LEU A 50 10.00 33.70 -7.39
C LEU A 50 11.27 34.37 -7.93
N ASN A 51 12.22 33.57 -8.42
CA ASN A 51 13.35 34.10 -9.14
C ASN A 51 12.95 34.36 -10.60
N TYR A 52 12.71 35.63 -10.95
CA TYR A 52 12.31 36.04 -12.28
C TYR A 52 13.40 35.87 -13.34
N ASP A 53 14.68 35.88 -12.94
CA ASP A 53 15.80 35.63 -13.86
C ASP A 53 15.94 34.13 -14.18
N ALA A 54 15.33 33.27 -13.38
CA ALA A 54 15.39 31.81 -13.51
C ALA A 54 14.01 31.16 -13.37
N LEU A 55 12.99 31.68 -14.06
CA LEU A 55 11.61 31.16 -14.00
C LEU A 55 11.52 29.67 -14.38
N TRP A 56 12.36 29.21 -15.31
CA TRP A 56 12.43 27.80 -15.71
C TRP A 56 12.79 26.86 -14.55
N PHE A 57 13.46 27.38 -13.51
CA PHE A 57 13.81 26.63 -12.30
C PHE A 57 12.86 26.96 -11.14
N SER A 58 12.53 28.24 -10.96
CA SER A 58 11.68 28.70 -9.87
C SER A 58 10.23 28.21 -9.99
N LEU A 59 9.64 28.21 -11.19
CA LEU A 59 8.23 27.81 -11.37
C LEU A 59 8.00 26.31 -11.11
N PRO A 60 8.81 25.38 -11.67
CA PRO A 60 8.65 23.96 -11.35
C PRO A 60 8.82 23.66 -9.86
N LEU A 61 9.75 24.35 -9.17
CA LEU A 61 9.94 24.16 -7.73
C LEU A 61 8.73 24.66 -6.94
N ALA A 62 8.23 25.86 -7.22
CA ALA A 62 7.04 26.40 -6.55
C ALA A 62 5.79 25.52 -6.79
N PHE A 63 5.66 24.97 -7.99
CA PHE A 63 4.62 23.98 -8.32
C PHE A 63 4.80 22.69 -7.51
N ALA A 64 6.01 22.13 -7.47
CA ALA A 64 6.33 20.94 -6.69
C ALA A 64 6.03 21.12 -5.20
N GLU A 65 6.43 22.25 -4.61
CA GLU A 65 6.10 22.63 -3.23
C GLU A 65 4.59 22.72 -3.01
N SER A 66 3.84 23.27 -3.97
CA SER A 66 2.37 23.37 -3.89
C SER A 66 1.71 21.98 -3.94
N CYS A 67 2.17 21.08 -4.81
CA CYS A 67 1.68 19.71 -4.87
C CYS A 67 1.98 18.92 -3.60
N ALA A 68 3.19 19.06 -3.06
CA ALA A 68 3.59 18.44 -1.79
C ALA A 68 2.76 18.97 -0.61
N PHE A 69 2.41 20.27 -0.63
CA PHE A 69 1.54 20.87 0.39
C PHE A 69 0.10 20.35 0.33
N ILE A 70 -0.46 20.17 -0.87
CA ILE A 70 -1.77 19.49 -1.04
C ILE A 70 -1.69 18.07 -0.44
N GLY A 71 -0.61 17.34 -0.72
CA GLY A 71 -0.37 16.03 -0.12
C GLY A 71 -0.30 16.08 1.42
N SER A 72 0.32 17.13 1.96
CA SER A 72 0.41 17.35 3.42
C SER A 72 -0.96 17.64 4.04
N ILE A 73 -1.85 18.36 3.36
CA ILE A 73 -3.25 18.56 3.80
C ILE A 73 -3.98 17.22 3.84
N LEU A 74 -3.89 16.44 2.76
CA LEU A 74 -4.56 15.14 2.64
C LEU A 74 -4.05 14.14 3.68
N PHE A 75 -2.73 14.09 3.90
CA PHE A 75 -2.11 13.25 4.92
C PHE A 75 -2.47 13.71 6.34
N THR A 76 -2.52 15.03 6.58
CA THR A 76 -2.97 15.59 7.86
C THR A 76 -4.41 15.19 8.16
N TYR A 77 -5.28 15.27 7.16
CA TYR A 77 -6.66 14.84 7.30
C TYR A 77 -6.77 13.33 7.58
N ASN A 78 -5.92 12.52 6.94
CA ASN A 78 -5.86 11.09 7.18
C ASN A 78 -5.54 10.76 8.64
N LEU A 79 -4.57 11.47 9.21
CA LEU A 79 -4.17 11.28 10.60
C LEU A 79 -5.04 12.06 11.60
N TRP A 80 -6.11 12.72 11.19
CA TRP A 80 -6.80 13.69 12.05
C TRP A 80 -7.36 13.11 13.35
N LYS A 81 -7.97 11.93 13.31
CA LYS A 81 -8.64 11.29 14.45
C LYS A 81 -8.40 9.78 14.43
N LEU A 82 -8.15 9.20 15.59
CA LEU A 82 -8.18 7.74 15.77
C LEU A 82 -9.46 7.37 16.53
N GLU A 83 -10.27 6.50 15.93
CA GLU A 83 -11.51 6.00 16.53
C GLU A 83 -11.66 4.53 16.12
N ASP A 84 -11.35 3.63 17.04
CA ASP A 84 -11.54 2.21 16.81
C ASP A 84 -13.00 1.83 17.01
N GLU A 85 -13.50 0.98 16.12
CA GLU A 85 -14.81 0.37 16.32
C GLU A 85 -14.73 -0.53 17.57
N PRO A 86 -15.63 -0.37 18.55
CA PRO A 86 -15.64 -1.20 19.75
C PRO A 86 -15.79 -2.67 19.39
N LYS A 87 -14.88 -3.50 19.90
CA LYS A 87 -14.98 -4.95 19.77
C LYS A 87 -16.23 -5.44 20.49
N LYS A 88 -17.14 -6.07 19.75
CA LYS A 88 -18.32 -6.74 20.29
C LYS A 88 -18.01 -8.22 20.52
N ALA A 89 -18.80 -8.88 21.35
CA ALA A 89 -18.70 -10.34 21.47
C ALA A 89 -18.91 -11.00 20.08
N PRO A 90 -18.46 -12.24 19.89
CA PRO A 90 -18.80 -13.02 18.70
C PRO A 90 -20.31 -13.33 18.66
N PRO A 91 -20.97 -13.25 17.48
CA PRO A 91 -22.36 -13.68 17.32
C PRO A 91 -22.51 -15.20 17.47
N HIS A 92 -23.62 -15.64 18.08
CA HIS A 92 -23.93 -17.06 18.23
C HIS A 92 -24.57 -17.63 16.97
N LYS A 93 -25.44 -16.84 16.33
CA LYS A 93 -26.24 -17.24 15.16
C LYS A 93 -26.30 -16.13 14.12
N ILE A 94 -26.66 -16.50 12.90
CA ILE A 94 -26.72 -15.55 11.78
C ILE A 94 -27.81 -14.47 11.97
N SER A 95 -28.88 -14.78 12.70
CA SER A 95 -29.97 -13.85 13.08
C SER A 95 -29.46 -12.58 13.78
N GLU A 96 -28.31 -12.65 14.47
CA GLU A 96 -27.71 -11.49 15.14
C GLU A 96 -26.90 -10.57 14.21
N CYS A 97 -26.66 -10.99 12.97
CA CYS A 97 -25.86 -10.27 11.98
C CYS A 97 -26.68 -9.70 10.83
N ILE A 98 -27.97 -10.02 10.74
CA ILE A 98 -28.87 -9.63 9.65
C ILE A 98 -30.06 -8.84 10.19
N SER A 99 -30.57 -7.91 9.39
CA SER A 99 -31.55 -6.92 9.86
C SER A 99 -32.99 -7.43 9.94
N ASN A 100 -33.38 -8.44 9.14
CA ASN A 100 -34.75 -8.94 9.04
C ASN A 100 -34.79 -10.41 8.61
N SER A 101 -34.70 -11.37 9.54
CA SER A 101 -34.78 -12.78 9.18
C SER A 101 -35.32 -13.66 10.30
N GLU A 102 -36.11 -14.66 9.91
CA GLU A 102 -36.49 -15.81 10.75
C GLU A 102 -35.40 -16.90 10.77
N GLU A 103 -34.30 -16.73 10.02
CA GLU A 103 -33.19 -17.68 9.97
C GLU A 103 -32.37 -17.67 11.26
N ASP A 104 -32.61 -18.68 12.09
CA ASP A 104 -31.95 -18.85 13.38
C ASP A 104 -31.02 -20.09 13.40
N ARG A 105 -30.09 -20.12 12.43
CA ARG A 105 -29.11 -21.20 12.23
C ARG A 105 -27.69 -20.81 12.66
N PRO A 106 -26.80 -21.79 12.87
CA PRO A 106 -25.37 -21.53 13.00
C PRO A 106 -24.81 -20.72 11.83
N ILE A 107 -23.82 -19.89 12.13
CA ILE A 107 -23.07 -19.13 11.12
C ILE A 107 -22.22 -20.11 10.31
N SER A 108 -22.14 -19.89 9.00
CA SER A 108 -21.22 -20.61 8.12
C SER A 108 -20.14 -19.65 7.61
N VAL A 109 -18.88 -20.07 7.65
CA VAL A 109 -17.72 -19.29 7.23
C VAL A 109 -16.90 -20.09 6.24
N ASP A 110 -16.68 -19.52 5.05
CA ASP A 110 -15.76 -20.06 4.07
C ASP A 110 -14.39 -19.40 4.23
N VAL A 111 -13.31 -20.18 4.32
CA VAL A 111 -11.93 -19.70 4.38
C VAL A 111 -11.24 -20.06 3.06
N PHE A 112 -10.90 -19.04 2.27
CA PHE A 112 -10.35 -19.19 0.94
C PHE A 112 -8.86 -18.95 0.90
N PHE A 113 -8.16 -19.89 0.23
CA PHE A 113 -6.73 -19.83 -0.10
C PHE A 113 -6.55 -19.86 -1.63
N PRO A 114 -6.69 -18.71 -2.33
CA PRO A 114 -6.24 -18.58 -3.71
C PRO A 114 -4.76 -18.90 -3.85
N SER A 115 -4.45 -19.79 -4.78
CA SER A 115 -3.09 -20.19 -5.15
C SER A 115 -2.98 -20.36 -6.67
N TYR A 116 -1.78 -20.13 -7.19
CA TYR A 116 -1.45 -20.27 -8.61
C TYR A 116 -0.18 -21.08 -8.84
N ASP A 117 0.96 -20.62 -8.30
CA ASP A 117 2.28 -21.23 -8.46
C ASP A 117 2.97 -21.56 -7.12
N GLU A 118 2.33 -21.28 -5.98
CA GLU A 118 2.92 -21.53 -4.67
C GLU A 118 3.04 -23.02 -4.34
N GLU A 119 4.18 -23.44 -3.80
CA GLU A 119 4.44 -24.84 -3.46
C GLU A 119 3.37 -25.42 -2.50
N PRO A 120 2.92 -26.68 -2.71
CA PRO A 120 1.94 -27.32 -1.83
C PRO A 120 2.34 -27.29 -0.36
N GLU A 121 3.62 -27.52 -0.03
CA GLU A 121 4.08 -27.51 1.37
C GLU A 121 3.94 -26.13 2.03
N LEU A 122 4.11 -25.03 1.28
CA LEU A 122 3.87 -23.68 1.78
C LEU A 122 2.38 -23.48 2.10
N VAL A 123 1.51 -23.86 1.16
CA VAL A 123 0.06 -23.77 1.33
C VAL A 123 -0.41 -24.65 2.50
N LYS A 124 0.17 -25.84 2.66
CA LYS A 124 -0.11 -26.79 3.75
C LYS A 124 0.02 -26.15 5.13
N LEU A 125 1.08 -25.36 5.36
CA LEU A 125 1.29 -24.67 6.63
C LEU A 125 0.15 -23.68 6.93
N SER A 126 -0.32 -22.96 5.91
CA SER A 126 -1.45 -22.04 6.02
C SER A 126 -2.77 -22.76 6.32
N ILE A 127 -3.00 -23.92 5.69
CA ILE A 127 -4.17 -24.76 5.98
C ILE A 127 -4.12 -25.32 7.41
N LEU A 128 -2.95 -25.82 7.85
CA LEU A 128 -2.78 -26.36 9.21
C LEU A 128 -3.08 -25.31 10.29
N ASP A 129 -2.75 -24.04 10.05
CA ASP A 129 -3.09 -22.96 10.98
C ASP A 129 -4.56 -22.54 10.87
N ALA A 130 -5.14 -22.56 9.67
CA ALA A 130 -6.58 -22.35 9.49
C ALA A 130 -7.44 -23.40 10.20
N GLN A 131 -7.00 -24.67 10.23
CA GLN A 131 -7.68 -25.73 10.97
C GLN A 131 -7.66 -25.52 12.50
N LYS A 132 -6.79 -24.63 13.00
CA LYS A 132 -6.73 -24.26 14.43
C LYS A 132 -7.60 -23.06 14.78
N ILE A 133 -8.32 -22.48 13.82
CA ILE A 133 -9.26 -21.38 14.07
C ILE A 133 -10.28 -21.83 15.12
N ARG A 134 -10.46 -20.99 16.14
CA ARG A 134 -11.38 -21.22 17.24
C ARG A 134 -12.53 -20.23 17.17
N TYR A 135 -13.66 -20.67 17.72
CA TYR A 135 -14.83 -19.84 17.90
C TYR A 135 -15.56 -20.27 19.18
N PRO A 136 -16.11 -19.35 19.98
CA PRO A 136 -16.74 -19.69 21.26
C PRO A 136 -18.13 -20.34 21.11
N HIS A 137 -18.67 -20.39 19.90
CA HIS A 137 -19.98 -20.96 19.59
C HIS A 137 -19.86 -22.01 18.49
N ASP A 138 -20.90 -22.82 18.34
CA ASP A 138 -20.98 -23.82 17.28
C ASP A 138 -21.25 -23.12 15.94
N ILE A 139 -20.25 -23.10 15.06
CA ILE A 139 -20.32 -22.53 13.70
C ILE A 139 -19.68 -23.50 12.71
N ASP A 140 -20.08 -23.40 11.45
CA ASP A 140 -19.57 -24.23 10.37
C ASP A 140 -18.43 -23.50 9.66
N ILE A 141 -17.20 -24.00 9.79
CA ILE A 141 -16.01 -23.43 9.13
C ILE A 141 -15.56 -24.39 8.02
N LYS A 142 -15.56 -23.90 6.78
CA LYS A 142 -15.12 -24.68 5.62
C LYS A 142 -13.89 -24.04 4.99
N ILE A 143 -12.84 -24.83 4.85
CA ILE A 143 -11.58 -24.38 4.27
C ILE A 143 -11.51 -24.84 2.81
N PHE A 144 -11.13 -23.94 1.91
CA PHE A 144 -10.99 -24.23 0.48
C PHE A 144 -9.66 -23.72 -0.06
N ILE A 145 -8.96 -24.58 -0.81
CA ILE A 145 -7.90 -24.17 -1.72
C ILE A 145 -8.54 -23.82 -3.07
N LEU A 146 -8.22 -22.64 -3.59
CA LEU A 146 -8.67 -22.19 -4.90
C LEU A 146 -7.47 -22.20 -5.84
N ASP A 147 -7.28 -23.28 -6.61
CA ASP A 147 -6.08 -23.50 -7.41
C ASP A 147 -6.28 -23.13 -8.89
N ASP A 148 -5.74 -21.97 -9.31
CA ASP A 148 -5.68 -21.55 -10.71
C ASP A 148 -4.53 -22.24 -11.49
N GLY A 149 -3.63 -22.97 -10.80
CA GLY A 149 -2.52 -23.74 -11.38
C GLY A 149 -2.90 -25.15 -11.84
N LYS A 150 -4.07 -25.66 -11.42
CA LYS A 150 -4.58 -27.00 -11.75
C LYS A 150 -3.60 -28.14 -11.41
N ARG A 151 -3.03 -28.10 -10.21
CA ARG A 151 -1.91 -28.97 -9.80
C ARG A 151 -2.41 -30.25 -9.11
N PRO A 152 -2.14 -31.45 -9.65
CA PRO A 152 -2.57 -32.71 -9.05
C PRO A 152 -2.08 -32.92 -7.62
N GLU A 153 -0.87 -32.46 -7.32
CA GLU A 153 -0.29 -32.50 -5.97
C GLU A 153 -1.06 -31.63 -4.97
N MET A 154 -1.59 -30.48 -5.41
CA MET A 154 -2.41 -29.59 -4.58
C MET A 154 -3.78 -30.22 -4.28
N GLU A 155 -4.39 -30.87 -5.27
CA GLU A 155 -5.65 -31.62 -5.10
C GLU A 155 -5.46 -32.82 -4.15
N ALA A 156 -4.37 -33.57 -4.30
CA ALA A 156 -4.04 -34.69 -3.42
C ALA A 156 -3.86 -34.23 -1.97
N MET A 157 -3.14 -33.13 -1.75
CA MET A 157 -2.97 -32.53 -0.43
C MET A 157 -4.31 -32.08 0.18
N ALA A 158 -5.16 -31.40 -0.60
CA ALA A 158 -6.48 -30.97 -0.13
C ALA A 158 -7.33 -32.16 0.32
N LYS A 159 -7.29 -33.26 -0.43
CA LYS A 159 -7.99 -34.51 -0.10
C LYS A 159 -7.44 -35.18 1.16
N GLU A 160 -6.12 -35.22 1.32
CA GLU A 160 -5.46 -35.76 2.52
C GLU A 160 -5.86 -34.96 3.78
N MET A 161 -5.93 -33.64 3.67
CA MET A 161 -6.29 -32.74 4.77
C MET A 161 -7.81 -32.63 5.00
N GLY A 162 -8.63 -33.26 4.15
CA GLY A 162 -10.09 -33.25 4.26
C GLY A 162 -10.74 -31.88 4.00
N ILE A 163 -10.12 -31.05 3.17
CA ILE A 163 -10.60 -29.69 2.85
C ILE A 163 -11.13 -29.61 1.41
N GLY A 164 -11.82 -28.52 1.08
CA GLY A 164 -12.32 -28.29 -0.27
C GLY A 164 -11.21 -27.91 -1.25
N TYR A 165 -11.30 -28.42 -2.47
CA TYR A 165 -10.44 -28.04 -3.60
C TYR A 165 -11.32 -27.52 -4.73
N ILE A 166 -11.06 -26.30 -5.18
CA ILE A 166 -11.79 -25.64 -6.25
C ILE A 166 -10.81 -25.19 -7.31
N THR A 167 -11.12 -25.48 -8.57
CA THR A 167 -10.40 -24.98 -9.75
C THR A 167 -11.40 -24.55 -10.82
N ARG A 168 -10.92 -23.90 -11.89
CA ARG A 168 -11.75 -23.34 -12.97
C ARG A 168 -11.10 -23.41 -14.34
N ASP A 169 -11.88 -23.16 -15.38
CA ASP A 169 -11.39 -23.09 -16.75
C ASP A 169 -10.98 -21.67 -17.12
N GLY A 170 -9.68 -21.49 -17.34
CA GLY A 170 -9.06 -20.19 -17.64
C GLY A 170 -8.84 -19.31 -16.41
N ASN A 171 -7.98 -18.31 -16.57
CA ASN A 171 -7.49 -17.47 -15.45
C ASN A 171 -7.96 -16.01 -15.58
N ILE A 172 -9.17 -15.81 -16.11
CA ILE A 172 -9.76 -14.47 -16.32
C ILE A 172 -9.94 -13.79 -14.95
N GLY A 173 -9.55 -12.52 -14.83
CA GLY A 173 -9.70 -11.76 -13.59
C GLY A 173 -8.74 -12.14 -12.46
N PHE A 174 -7.70 -12.96 -12.73
CA PHE A 174 -6.68 -13.36 -11.75
C PHE A 174 -7.31 -13.84 -10.42
N LYS A 175 -6.80 -13.37 -9.28
CA LYS A 175 -7.33 -13.66 -7.93
C LYS A 175 -8.80 -13.32 -7.78
N ALA A 176 -9.27 -12.18 -8.29
CA ALA A 176 -10.68 -11.78 -8.21
C ALA A 176 -11.61 -12.78 -8.92
N GLY A 177 -11.18 -13.28 -10.08
CA GLY A 177 -11.90 -14.32 -10.81
C GLY A 177 -11.88 -15.69 -10.12
N ASN A 178 -10.78 -16.02 -9.45
CA ASN A 178 -10.68 -17.25 -8.67
C ASN A 178 -11.65 -17.22 -7.47
N LEU A 179 -11.68 -16.09 -6.75
CA LEU A 179 -12.64 -15.85 -5.67
C LEU A 179 -14.10 -15.91 -6.16
N ARG A 180 -14.41 -15.32 -7.33
CA ARG A 180 -15.73 -15.43 -7.97
C ARG A 180 -16.14 -16.89 -8.19
N ASN A 181 -15.27 -17.68 -8.83
CA ASN A 181 -15.57 -19.10 -9.11
C ASN A 181 -15.79 -19.91 -7.82
N ALA A 182 -15.05 -19.60 -6.75
CA ALA A 182 -15.30 -20.19 -5.44
C ALA A 182 -16.67 -19.79 -4.87
N MET A 183 -17.02 -18.52 -4.97
CA MET A 183 -18.30 -17.99 -4.47
C MET A 183 -19.51 -18.58 -5.20
N GLU A 184 -19.38 -19.01 -6.46
CA GLU A 184 -20.44 -19.73 -7.20
C GLU A 184 -20.67 -21.17 -6.70
N ARG A 185 -19.71 -21.75 -5.99
CA ARG A 185 -19.74 -23.16 -5.54
C ARG A 185 -19.87 -23.33 -4.03
N THR A 186 -19.91 -22.22 -3.29
CA THR A 186 -19.89 -22.16 -1.83
C THR A 186 -20.96 -21.20 -1.33
N SER A 187 -21.37 -21.35 -0.07
CA SER A 187 -22.55 -20.65 0.47
C SER A 187 -22.35 -20.13 1.89
N GLY A 188 -21.12 -19.96 2.37
CA GLY A 188 -20.85 -19.41 3.70
C GLY A 188 -21.35 -17.97 3.83
N ASP A 189 -21.86 -17.60 5.00
CA ASP A 189 -22.35 -16.24 5.30
C ASP A 189 -21.23 -15.20 5.23
N PHE A 190 -20.07 -15.61 5.74
CA PHE A 190 -18.85 -14.83 5.74
C PHE A 190 -17.74 -15.55 4.98
N VAL A 191 -16.85 -14.77 4.38
CA VAL A 191 -15.70 -15.26 3.63
C VAL A 191 -14.43 -14.67 4.23
N VAL A 192 -13.53 -15.52 4.69
CA VAL A 192 -12.17 -15.14 5.07
C VAL A 192 -11.27 -15.31 3.85
N ILE A 193 -10.59 -14.24 3.45
CA ILE A 193 -9.63 -14.29 2.34
C ILE A 193 -8.21 -14.32 2.92
N CYS A 194 -7.49 -15.39 2.63
CA CYS A 194 -6.09 -15.60 2.96
C CYS A 194 -5.29 -15.76 1.65
N ASP A 195 -4.16 -15.07 1.49
CA ASP A 195 -3.22 -15.49 0.43
C ASP A 195 -2.68 -16.89 0.75
N ALA A 196 -2.08 -17.56 -0.25
CA ALA A 196 -1.49 -18.89 -0.11
C ALA A 196 -0.51 -18.99 1.09
N ASP A 197 0.21 -17.93 1.41
CA ASP A 197 1.16 -17.80 2.52
C ASP A 197 0.59 -17.07 3.76
N THR A 198 -0.69 -16.70 3.76
CA THR A 198 -1.35 -16.07 4.91
C THR A 198 -1.78 -17.14 5.91
N ARG A 199 -1.15 -17.16 7.07
CA ARG A 199 -1.43 -18.10 8.16
C ARG A 199 -2.30 -17.40 9.22
N PRO A 200 -3.61 -17.67 9.29
CA PRO A 200 -4.49 -17.04 10.27
C PRO A 200 -4.18 -17.53 11.68
N PHE A 201 -4.34 -16.66 12.67
CA PHE A 201 -4.26 -17.05 14.07
C PHE A 201 -5.55 -17.72 14.54
N PRO A 202 -5.49 -18.58 15.57
CA PRO A 202 -6.67 -19.23 16.14
C PRO A 202 -7.80 -18.27 16.54
N THR A 203 -7.47 -17.00 16.80
CA THR A 203 -8.38 -15.97 17.30
C THR A 203 -9.05 -15.14 16.21
N ILE A 204 -8.72 -15.31 14.93
CA ILE A 204 -9.17 -14.40 13.85
C ILE A 204 -10.69 -14.22 13.83
N LEU A 205 -11.48 -15.29 13.91
CA LEU A 205 -12.95 -15.21 13.91
C LEU A 205 -13.50 -14.73 15.25
N GLU A 206 -12.94 -15.22 16.37
CA GLU A 206 -13.31 -14.78 17.73
C GLU A 206 -13.12 -13.27 17.91
N ASN A 207 -12.09 -12.69 17.28
CA ASN A 207 -11.77 -11.29 17.46
C ASN A 207 -12.48 -10.36 16.47
N THR A 208 -12.99 -10.89 15.35
CA THR A 208 -13.51 -10.06 14.24
C THR A 208 -14.99 -10.26 13.93
N LEU A 209 -15.57 -11.45 14.12
CA LEU A 209 -16.97 -11.68 13.71
C LEU A 209 -17.98 -10.83 14.50
N GLY A 210 -17.62 -10.37 15.70
CA GLY A 210 -18.43 -9.46 16.50
C GLY A 210 -18.81 -8.15 15.80
N TYR A 211 -17.97 -7.65 14.88
CA TYR A 211 -18.27 -6.41 14.15
C TYR A 211 -19.47 -6.56 13.21
N PHE A 212 -19.72 -7.75 12.68
CA PHE A 212 -20.85 -8.03 11.77
C PHE A 212 -22.22 -8.10 12.46
N ARG A 213 -22.28 -7.98 13.80
CA ARG A 213 -23.54 -7.66 14.49
C ARG A 213 -24.13 -6.32 14.03
N ASP A 214 -23.32 -5.43 13.46
CA ASP A 214 -23.84 -4.32 12.67
C ASP A 214 -24.13 -4.82 11.23
N PRO A 215 -25.40 -4.87 10.79
CA PRO A 215 -25.77 -5.34 9.44
C PRO A 215 -25.14 -4.52 8.31
N SER A 216 -24.71 -3.28 8.60
CA SER A 216 -24.05 -2.43 7.61
C SER A 216 -22.56 -2.74 7.43
N VAL A 217 -21.92 -3.56 8.28
CA VAL A 217 -20.51 -3.93 8.09
C VAL A 217 -20.38 -4.95 6.96
N ALA A 218 -19.73 -4.52 5.88
CA ALA A 218 -19.45 -5.32 4.70
C ALA A 218 -18.15 -6.13 4.84
N TRP A 219 -17.10 -5.56 5.45
CA TRP A 219 -15.87 -6.29 5.74
C TRP A 219 -15.14 -5.78 6.97
N VAL A 220 -14.28 -6.66 7.51
CA VAL A 220 -13.31 -6.37 8.55
C VAL A 220 -11.92 -6.70 8.01
N GLN A 221 -11.03 -5.71 8.00
CA GLN A 221 -9.61 -5.88 7.67
C GLN A 221 -8.80 -6.04 8.95
N THR A 222 -7.86 -6.98 8.97
CA THR A 222 -6.86 -7.11 10.04
C THR A 222 -5.48 -6.68 9.52
N PRO A 223 -4.56 -6.19 10.37
CA PRO A 223 -3.21 -5.86 9.94
C PRO A 223 -2.51 -7.11 9.40
N GLN A 224 -1.77 -6.92 8.30
CA GLN A 224 -0.92 -7.97 7.75
C GLN A 224 0.46 -7.88 8.42
N TRP A 225 0.96 -8.97 8.96
CA TRP A 225 2.25 -9.00 9.65
C TRP A 225 3.23 -9.96 8.99
N PHE A 226 4.37 -9.41 8.58
CA PHE A 226 5.50 -10.19 8.09
C PHE A 226 6.36 -10.65 9.27
N PHE A 227 6.30 -11.94 9.59
CA PHE A 227 7.00 -12.49 10.75
C PHE A 227 8.46 -12.83 10.46
N ASP A 228 8.86 -12.84 9.18
CA ASP A 228 10.16 -13.28 8.66
C ASP A 228 11.17 -12.13 8.46
N LEU A 229 10.84 -10.92 8.91
CA LEU A 229 11.71 -9.76 8.74
C LEU A 229 13.00 -9.90 9.57
N PRO A 230 14.19 -9.67 8.98
CA PRO A 230 15.43 -9.67 9.73
C PRO A 230 15.45 -8.49 10.71
N GLU A 231 15.60 -8.79 12.00
CA GLU A 231 15.68 -7.77 13.07
C GLU A 231 17.00 -6.99 13.02
N GLY A 232 18.03 -7.55 12.35
CA GLY A 232 19.38 -7.03 12.38
C GLY A 232 20.06 -7.16 13.74
N GLU A 233 21.28 -6.64 13.85
CA GLU A 233 22.10 -6.62 15.05
C GLU A 233 22.34 -5.16 15.48
N ARG A 234 22.20 -4.86 16.76
CA ARG A 234 22.44 -3.49 17.25
C ARG A 234 23.90 -3.09 17.06
N LEU A 235 24.15 -1.81 16.81
CA LEU A 235 25.48 -1.27 16.57
C LEU A 235 26.52 -1.63 17.66
N PRO A 236 26.21 -1.59 18.98
CA PRO A 236 27.17 -2.00 20.00
C PRO A 236 27.54 -3.48 19.91
N ASP A 237 26.58 -4.34 19.56
CA ASP A 237 26.77 -5.79 19.48
C ASP A 237 27.56 -6.14 18.21
N PHE A 238 27.20 -5.51 17.09
CA PHE A 238 27.95 -5.61 15.84
C PHE A 238 29.41 -5.16 16.01
N LEU A 239 29.65 -4.02 16.67
CA LEU A 239 31.00 -3.51 16.95
C LEU A 239 31.75 -4.45 17.90
N THR A 240 31.07 -5.02 18.88
CA THR A 240 31.65 -6.02 19.79
C THR A 240 32.11 -7.26 19.02
N ARG A 241 31.31 -7.72 18.07
CA ARG A 241 31.60 -8.89 17.24
C ARG A 241 32.73 -8.64 16.23
N LYS A 242 32.73 -7.49 15.54
CA LYS A 242 33.73 -7.18 14.49
C LYS A 242 35.06 -6.64 15.02
N VAL A 243 35.03 -5.79 16.06
CA VAL A 243 36.19 -5.00 16.50
C VAL A 243 36.62 -5.38 17.93
N GLY A 244 35.73 -5.99 18.71
CA GLY A 244 35.97 -6.46 20.07
C GLY A 244 35.24 -5.64 21.14
N LYS A 245 35.20 -6.16 22.37
CA LYS A 245 34.42 -5.61 23.50
C LYS A 245 34.70 -4.14 23.83
N TRP A 246 35.90 -3.64 23.51
CA TRP A 246 36.28 -2.24 23.76
C TRP A 246 35.53 -1.24 22.87
N ALA A 247 34.95 -1.69 21.74
CA ALA A 247 34.19 -0.85 20.82
C ALA A 247 32.68 -0.73 21.18
N SER A 248 32.17 -1.59 22.08
CA SER A 248 30.78 -1.53 22.59
C SER A 248 30.41 -0.15 23.18
N PRO A 249 31.25 0.51 24.00
CA PRO A 249 30.96 1.84 24.53
C PRO A 249 30.84 2.91 23.44
N ILE A 250 31.56 2.77 22.33
CA ILE A 250 31.48 3.68 21.18
C ILE A 250 30.11 3.53 20.52
N GLY A 251 29.68 2.29 20.25
CA GLY A 251 28.35 2.00 19.72
C GLY A 251 27.24 2.56 20.62
N ARG A 252 27.33 2.31 21.94
CA ARG A 252 26.37 2.85 22.92
C ARG A 252 26.39 4.39 22.98
N GLY A 253 27.56 5.00 22.79
CA GLY A 253 27.71 6.45 22.68
C GLY A 253 26.94 6.99 21.48
N ILE A 254 27.13 6.39 20.30
CA ILE A 254 26.42 6.77 19.07
C ILE A 254 24.91 6.62 19.24
N GLU A 255 24.46 5.47 19.75
CA GLU A 255 23.04 5.20 19.95
C GLU A 255 22.37 6.16 20.95
N ARG A 256 23.12 6.72 21.90
CA ARG A 256 22.59 7.71 22.84
C ARG A 256 22.23 9.04 22.18
N PHE A 257 22.93 9.41 21.11
CA PHE A 257 22.68 10.66 20.37
C PHE A 257 21.74 10.47 19.19
N TYR A 258 21.84 9.34 18.48
CA TYR A 258 21.09 9.06 17.25
C TYR A 258 19.88 8.13 17.45
N GLY A 259 19.72 7.55 18.63
CA GLY A 259 18.76 6.47 18.86
C GLY A 259 19.34 5.09 18.49
N PRO A 260 18.57 4.01 18.67
CA PRO A 260 19.00 2.66 18.34
C PRO A 260 19.43 2.57 16.87
N VAL A 261 20.62 2.03 16.61
CA VAL A 261 21.14 1.82 15.25
C VAL A 261 21.25 0.32 15.04
N THR A 262 20.49 -0.21 14.09
CA THR A 262 20.42 -1.65 13.83
C THR A 262 20.98 -1.94 12.43
N LEU A 263 21.96 -2.83 12.36
CA LEU A 263 22.65 -3.20 11.13
C LEU A 263 22.16 -4.56 10.63
N GLY A 264 21.87 -4.67 9.33
CA GLY A 264 21.32 -5.91 8.75
C GLY A 264 19.82 -6.11 9.02
N GLU A 265 19.12 -5.05 9.42
CA GLU A 265 17.66 -5.00 9.38
C GLU A 265 17.13 -5.03 7.93
N ASP A 266 15.83 -5.29 7.77
CA ASP A 266 15.17 -5.32 6.47
C ASP A 266 15.43 -4.03 5.65
N PRO A 267 16.13 -4.12 4.50
CA PRO A 267 16.44 -2.96 3.68
C PRO A 267 15.25 -2.52 2.81
N PHE A 268 14.21 -3.34 2.67
CA PHE A 268 13.08 -3.10 1.78
C PHE A 268 11.92 -2.35 2.44
N VAL A 269 12.00 -2.13 3.76
CA VAL A 269 10.93 -1.49 4.55
C VAL A 269 9.59 -2.20 4.31
N ASN A 270 9.62 -3.53 4.40
CA ASN A 270 8.48 -4.42 4.27
C ASN A 270 7.52 -4.31 5.45
N ASP A 271 8.01 -3.91 6.63
CA ASP A 271 7.19 -3.67 7.82
C ASP A 271 6.00 -2.73 7.50
N PRO A 272 4.76 -3.25 7.50
CA PRO A 272 3.58 -2.51 7.12
C PRO A 272 2.93 -1.79 8.31
N GLN A 273 3.56 -1.78 9.49
CA GLN A 273 2.99 -1.20 10.71
C GLN A 273 2.57 0.27 10.52
N MET A 274 3.36 1.08 9.81
CA MET A 274 2.99 2.46 9.49
C MET A 274 1.66 2.55 8.73
N PHE A 275 1.44 1.62 7.82
CA PHE A 275 0.22 1.60 7.02
C PHE A 275 -0.97 1.11 7.85
N TYR A 276 -0.88 -0.02 8.54
CA TYR A 276 -2.01 -0.58 9.28
C TYR A 276 -2.31 0.14 10.61
N ASP A 277 -1.33 0.38 11.45
CA ASP A 277 -1.54 0.94 12.81
C ASP A 277 -1.80 2.45 12.80
N VAL A 278 -1.24 3.17 11.81
CA VAL A 278 -1.28 4.63 11.78
C VAL A 278 -2.21 5.15 10.68
N ILE A 279 -2.01 4.74 9.43
CA ILE A 279 -2.75 5.30 8.28
C ILE A 279 -4.15 4.68 8.15
N GLN A 280 -4.25 3.35 8.05
CA GLN A 280 -5.51 2.67 7.72
C GLN A 280 -6.46 2.61 8.91
N ARG A 281 -5.97 2.38 10.12
CA ARG A 281 -6.77 2.41 11.35
C ARG A 281 -7.45 3.77 11.57
N ARG A 282 -6.77 4.88 11.25
CA ARG A 282 -7.36 6.25 11.30
C ARG A 282 -8.35 6.54 10.17
N ARG A 283 -8.70 5.57 9.33
CA ARG A 283 -9.79 5.68 8.36
C ARG A 283 -11.13 5.16 8.88
N ASN A 284 -11.15 4.49 10.04
CA ASN A 284 -12.37 3.96 10.65
C ASN A 284 -13.41 5.06 10.91
N TRP A 285 -13.00 6.20 11.49
CA TRP A 285 -13.92 7.29 11.88
C TRP A 285 -14.68 7.94 10.71
N VAL A 286 -14.22 7.76 9.47
CA VAL A 286 -14.90 8.24 8.26
C VAL A 286 -15.45 7.14 7.37
N ASN A 287 -15.43 5.89 7.86
CA ASN A 287 -15.86 4.73 7.10
C ASN A 287 -15.14 4.62 5.74
N SER A 288 -13.81 4.56 5.77
CA SER A 288 -13.00 4.45 4.54
C SER A 288 -11.77 3.56 4.70
N SER A 289 -11.74 2.68 5.71
CA SER A 289 -10.76 1.60 5.76
C SER A 289 -11.06 0.63 4.62
N PHE A 290 -10.10 0.37 3.73
CA PHE A 290 -10.34 -0.51 2.59
C PHE A 290 -9.76 -1.91 2.84
N CYS A 291 -10.20 -2.89 2.06
CA CYS A 291 -9.64 -4.24 2.06
C CYS A 291 -8.24 -4.23 1.39
N CYS A 292 -7.32 -5.05 1.90
CA CYS A 292 -5.94 -5.19 1.40
C CYS A 292 -5.65 -6.60 0.86
N GLY A 293 -6.68 -7.28 0.36
CA GLY A 293 -6.56 -8.53 -0.39
C GLY A 293 -6.41 -9.79 0.45
N ALA A 294 -5.85 -9.72 1.67
CA ALA A 294 -5.69 -10.87 2.57
C ALA A 294 -5.82 -10.47 4.04
N GLY A 295 -6.07 -11.45 4.91
CA GLY A 295 -6.31 -11.21 6.34
C GLY A 295 -7.60 -10.42 6.57
N SER A 296 -8.60 -10.65 5.73
CA SER A 296 -9.87 -9.91 5.72
C SER A 296 -11.06 -10.85 5.75
N ILE A 297 -12.13 -10.41 6.42
CA ILE A 297 -13.39 -11.13 6.55
C ILE A 297 -14.46 -10.31 5.84
N HIS A 298 -15.23 -10.93 4.96
CA HIS A 298 -16.23 -10.29 4.11
C HIS A 298 -17.60 -10.87 4.37
N ARG A 299 -18.62 -10.01 4.45
CA ARG A 299 -20.03 -10.42 4.40
C ARG A 299 -20.38 -10.77 2.96
N ARG A 300 -20.79 -12.02 2.72
CA ARG A 300 -21.15 -12.49 1.37
C ARG A 300 -22.27 -11.65 0.76
N GLU A 301 -23.32 -11.36 1.53
CA GLU A 301 -24.45 -10.51 1.09
C GLU A 301 -23.97 -9.18 0.52
N ALA A 302 -23.04 -8.50 1.20
CA ALA A 302 -22.56 -7.18 0.78
C ALA A 302 -21.85 -7.24 -0.58
N VAL A 303 -20.91 -8.18 -0.72
CA VAL A 303 -20.14 -8.35 -1.96
C VAL A 303 -21.06 -8.76 -3.12
N MET A 304 -22.00 -9.67 -2.89
CA MET A 304 -22.92 -10.15 -3.91
C MET A 304 -23.94 -9.08 -4.33
N GLU A 305 -24.49 -8.31 -3.39
CA GLU A 305 -25.43 -7.23 -3.72
C GLU A 305 -24.74 -6.13 -4.51
N ALA A 306 -23.54 -5.71 -4.10
CA ALA A 306 -22.77 -4.73 -4.85
C ALA A 306 -22.45 -5.20 -6.26
N ALA A 307 -22.14 -6.48 -6.43
CA ALA A 307 -21.91 -7.08 -7.72
C ALA A 307 -23.17 -7.15 -8.59
N LEU A 308 -24.33 -7.54 -8.03
CA LEU A 308 -25.60 -7.58 -8.75
C LEU A 308 -26.02 -6.18 -9.24
N ARG A 309 -25.82 -5.16 -8.42
CA ARG A 309 -26.08 -3.76 -8.80
C ARG A 309 -25.15 -3.31 -9.92
N ALA A 310 -23.84 -3.51 -9.75
CA ALA A 310 -22.86 -3.14 -10.76
C ALA A 310 -23.09 -3.89 -12.09
N TYR A 311 -23.51 -5.15 -12.02
CA TYR A 311 -23.87 -5.96 -13.16
C TYR A 311 -25.10 -5.41 -13.90
N ALA A 312 -26.17 -5.09 -13.17
CA ALA A 312 -27.38 -4.49 -13.75
C ALA A 312 -27.10 -3.10 -14.37
N GLU A 313 -26.27 -2.28 -13.72
CA GLU A 313 -25.84 -0.97 -14.25
C GLU A 313 -25.03 -1.12 -15.53
N GLN A 314 -24.12 -2.11 -15.60
CA GLN A 314 -23.32 -2.37 -16.78
C GLN A 314 -24.18 -2.81 -17.97
N ILE A 315 -25.10 -3.75 -17.76
CA ILE A 315 -26.04 -4.20 -18.80
C ILE A 315 -26.86 -3.02 -19.33
N THR A 316 -27.40 -2.20 -18.44
CA THR A 316 -28.19 -1.01 -18.82
C THR A 316 -27.37 -0.04 -19.66
N LYS A 317 -26.12 0.21 -19.26
CA LYS A 317 -25.22 1.12 -19.98
C LYS A 317 -24.85 0.60 -21.37
N GLU A 318 -24.48 -0.67 -21.49
CA GLU A 318 -24.15 -1.29 -22.78
C GLU A 318 -25.35 -1.31 -23.73
N GLN A 319 -26.55 -1.59 -23.20
CA GLN A 319 -27.80 -1.49 -23.95
C GLN A 319 -28.01 -0.07 -24.49
N ASP A 320 -27.90 0.95 -23.63
CA ASP A 320 -28.05 2.36 -24.01
C ASP A 320 -27.04 2.78 -25.10
N GLU A 321 -25.80 2.32 -25.01
CA GLU A 321 -24.74 2.62 -25.99
C GLU A 321 -25.02 1.99 -27.35
N ILE A 322 -25.43 0.72 -27.38
CA ILE A 322 -25.78 0.02 -28.62
C ILE A 322 -27.06 0.60 -29.23
N GLU A 323 -28.09 0.90 -28.41
CA GLU A 323 -29.29 1.57 -28.90
C GLU A 323 -28.97 2.94 -29.51
N ALA A 324 -28.07 3.71 -28.90
CA ALA A 324 -27.64 4.98 -29.44
C ALA A 324 -26.92 4.81 -30.80
N GLN A 325 -26.17 3.73 -30.99
CA GLN A 325 -25.56 3.41 -32.28
C GLN A 325 -26.62 3.00 -33.32
N ILE A 326 -27.58 2.15 -32.97
CA ILE A 326 -28.67 1.74 -33.86
C ILE A 326 -29.44 2.97 -34.33
N ARG A 327 -29.86 3.85 -33.42
CA ARG A 327 -30.59 5.10 -33.76
C ARG A 327 -29.79 5.99 -34.72
N ARG A 328 -28.46 6.04 -34.58
CA ARG A 328 -27.58 6.80 -35.50
C ARG A 328 -27.52 6.16 -36.89
N LEU A 329 -27.53 4.83 -36.98
CA LEU A 329 -27.45 4.09 -38.26
C LEU A 329 -28.78 4.05 -39.01
N THR A 330 -29.91 3.86 -38.29
CA THR A 330 -31.25 3.77 -38.90
C THR A 330 -31.93 5.12 -39.06
N ASN A 331 -31.42 6.17 -38.40
CA ASN A 331 -32.04 7.50 -38.31
C ASN A 331 -33.45 7.47 -37.69
N GLU A 332 -33.73 6.46 -36.86
CA GLU A 332 -35.00 6.31 -36.15
C GLU A 332 -34.94 6.99 -34.77
N LYS A 333 -36.10 7.47 -34.30
CA LYS A 333 -36.19 8.14 -32.99
C LYS A 333 -36.16 7.18 -31.80
N LYS A 334 -36.55 5.93 -32.01
CA LYS A 334 -36.61 4.87 -30.99
C LYS A 334 -36.29 3.53 -31.64
N VAL A 335 -35.58 2.68 -30.91
CA VAL A 335 -35.37 1.28 -31.29
C VAL A 335 -36.67 0.51 -30.97
N GLU A 336 -37.01 -0.47 -31.80
CA GLU A 336 -38.16 -1.34 -31.55
C GLU A 336 -37.98 -2.13 -30.25
N GLN A 337 -39.04 -2.28 -29.45
CA GLN A 337 -38.96 -2.94 -28.14
C GLN A 337 -38.47 -4.37 -28.24
N SER A 338 -38.90 -5.11 -29.26
CA SER A 338 -38.47 -6.49 -29.53
C SER A 338 -36.96 -6.60 -29.74
N VAL A 339 -36.35 -5.62 -30.41
CA VAL A 339 -34.90 -5.55 -30.63
C VAL A 339 -34.19 -5.18 -29.34
N SER A 340 -34.72 -4.22 -28.58
CA SER A 340 -34.17 -3.81 -27.28
C SER A 340 -34.17 -4.95 -26.26
N ASP A 341 -35.25 -5.75 -26.21
CA ASP A 341 -35.38 -6.91 -25.32
C ASP A 341 -34.40 -8.02 -25.71
N ASN A 342 -34.31 -8.39 -27.00
CA ASN A 342 -33.35 -9.38 -27.47
C ASN A 342 -31.89 -8.95 -27.22
N LEU A 343 -31.59 -7.66 -27.44
CA LEU A 343 -30.28 -7.08 -27.18
C LEU A 343 -29.93 -7.19 -25.69
N ARG A 344 -30.89 -6.92 -24.80
CA ARG A 344 -30.69 -7.05 -23.36
C ARG A 344 -30.33 -8.48 -22.97
N ASP A 345 -31.02 -9.47 -23.54
CA ASP A 345 -30.76 -10.88 -23.26
C ASP A 345 -29.36 -11.28 -23.76
N GLU A 346 -28.95 -10.83 -24.95
CA GLU A 346 -27.60 -11.05 -25.49
C GLU A 346 -26.52 -10.44 -24.58
N ILE A 347 -26.66 -9.16 -24.21
CA ILE A 347 -25.73 -8.47 -23.29
C ILE A 347 -25.67 -9.18 -21.94
N LEU A 348 -26.80 -9.70 -21.44
CA LEU A 348 -26.84 -10.43 -20.17
C LEU A 348 -26.02 -11.71 -20.22
N PHE A 349 -25.94 -12.41 -21.35
CA PHE A 349 -25.08 -13.59 -21.47
C PHE A 349 -23.60 -13.25 -21.68
N ASP A 350 -23.31 -12.13 -22.32
CA ASP A 350 -21.94 -11.69 -22.61
C ASP A 350 -21.28 -10.93 -21.43
N THR A 351 -22.07 -10.33 -20.56
CA THR A 351 -21.55 -9.60 -19.40
C THR A 351 -21.13 -10.58 -18.31
N GLU A 352 -19.90 -10.43 -17.79
CA GLU A 352 -19.44 -11.24 -16.67
C GLU A 352 -19.93 -10.71 -15.32
N PHE A 353 -20.61 -11.56 -14.54
CA PHE A 353 -20.96 -11.26 -13.16
C PHE A 353 -19.71 -11.26 -12.26
N THR A 354 -19.39 -10.16 -11.57
CA THR A 354 -18.11 -9.98 -10.86
C THR A 354 -18.29 -9.55 -9.38
N PRO A 355 -18.32 -10.51 -8.41
CA PRO A 355 -18.30 -10.24 -6.97
C PRO A 355 -17.19 -9.28 -6.54
N TYR A 356 -15.97 -9.57 -7.01
CA TYR A 356 -14.81 -8.69 -6.88
C TYR A 356 -14.46 -8.12 -8.25
N LYS A 357 -14.11 -6.83 -8.31
CA LYS A 357 -13.79 -6.17 -9.58
C LYS A 357 -12.57 -6.81 -10.23
N PHE A 358 -12.65 -7.16 -11.51
CA PHE A 358 -11.52 -7.72 -12.26
C PHE A 358 -10.48 -6.64 -12.55
N HIS A 359 -9.58 -6.44 -11.59
CA HIS A 359 -8.59 -5.38 -11.58
C HIS A 359 -7.36 -5.85 -10.77
N VAL A 360 -6.18 -5.28 -11.02
CA VAL A 360 -4.94 -5.63 -10.28
C VAL A 360 -4.99 -5.19 -8.81
N SER A 361 -5.87 -4.25 -8.50
CA SER A 361 -6.20 -3.82 -7.14
C SER A 361 -7.71 -3.99 -6.93
N GLU A 362 -8.19 -5.22 -7.06
CA GLU A 362 -9.59 -5.59 -6.87
C GLU A 362 -10.09 -5.22 -5.48
N ASP A 363 -9.23 -5.36 -4.48
CA ASP A 363 -9.48 -5.13 -3.07
C ASP A 363 -9.84 -3.66 -2.78
N LEU A 364 -9.00 -2.73 -3.21
CA LEU A 364 -9.23 -1.30 -3.13
C LEU A 364 -10.44 -0.88 -3.97
N TYR A 365 -10.58 -1.43 -5.19
CA TYR A 365 -11.65 -1.05 -6.09
C TYR A 365 -13.02 -1.50 -5.56
N THR A 366 -13.15 -2.77 -5.15
CA THR A 366 -14.39 -3.29 -4.52
C THR A 366 -14.74 -2.49 -3.27
N SER A 367 -13.73 -2.08 -2.47
CA SER A 367 -13.96 -1.22 -1.29
C SER A 367 -14.58 0.14 -1.67
N ILE A 368 -14.11 0.77 -2.75
CA ILE A 368 -14.65 2.05 -3.26
C ILE A 368 -16.09 1.87 -3.73
N VAL A 369 -16.39 0.77 -4.42
CA VAL A 369 -17.73 0.44 -4.91
C VAL A 369 -18.69 0.30 -3.74
N LEU A 370 -18.35 -0.53 -2.74
CA LEU A 370 -19.18 -0.76 -1.57
C LEU A 370 -19.40 0.52 -0.75
N HIS A 371 -18.36 1.31 -0.49
CA HIS A 371 -18.52 2.58 0.23
C HIS A 371 -19.31 3.64 -0.55
N SER A 372 -19.43 3.50 -1.87
CA SER A 372 -20.24 4.39 -2.70
C SER A 372 -21.73 4.04 -2.70
N ASP A 373 -22.12 2.89 -2.17
CA ASP A 373 -23.51 2.47 -2.06
C ASP A 373 -24.25 3.27 -0.97
N ARG A 374 -25.12 4.19 -1.39
CA ARG A 374 -25.94 5.05 -0.52
C ARG A 374 -27.21 4.40 -0.02
N GLU A 375 -27.63 3.30 -0.64
CA GLU A 375 -28.87 2.61 -0.26
C GLU A 375 -28.59 1.73 0.96
N ARG A 376 -27.55 0.89 0.87
CA ARG A 376 -27.14 0.03 1.99
C ARG A 376 -26.19 0.71 2.97
N ASN A 377 -25.47 1.75 2.54
CA ASN A 377 -24.48 2.47 3.35
C ASN A 377 -23.46 1.53 3.99
N TRP A 378 -22.88 0.63 3.17
CA TRP A 378 -21.91 -0.35 3.64
C TRP A 378 -20.75 0.32 4.39
N ARG A 379 -20.38 -0.32 5.49
CA ARG A 379 -19.31 0.07 6.40
C ARG A 379 -18.16 -0.92 6.35
N SER A 380 -16.99 -0.41 6.68
CA SER A 380 -15.77 -1.18 6.86
C SER A 380 -15.18 -0.96 8.24
N VAL A 381 -14.43 -1.95 8.72
CA VAL A 381 -13.72 -1.87 10.00
C VAL A 381 -12.28 -2.33 9.80
N MET A 382 -11.32 -1.50 10.20
CA MET A 382 -9.94 -1.91 10.45
C MET A 382 -9.82 -2.36 11.90
N HIS A 383 -9.71 -3.68 12.11
CA HIS A 383 -9.43 -4.26 13.42
C HIS A 383 -7.99 -3.93 13.84
N PRO A 384 -7.73 -3.46 15.08
CA PRO A 384 -6.39 -3.00 15.45
C PRO A 384 -5.37 -4.12 15.66
N ASN A 385 -5.78 -5.31 16.11
CA ASN A 385 -4.83 -6.39 16.42
C ASN A 385 -4.51 -7.23 15.18
N VAL A 386 -3.27 -7.72 15.11
CA VAL A 386 -2.82 -8.69 14.11
C VAL A 386 -3.50 -10.03 14.35
N GLU A 387 -4.19 -10.56 13.34
CA GLU A 387 -4.88 -11.87 13.40
C GLU A 387 -4.36 -12.87 12.36
N SER A 388 -3.29 -12.54 11.65
CA SER A 388 -2.63 -13.43 10.70
C SER A 388 -1.16 -13.06 10.53
N LYS A 389 -0.34 -14.04 10.13
CA LYS A 389 1.07 -13.84 9.77
C LYS A 389 1.32 -14.29 8.33
N MET A 390 2.28 -13.69 7.65
CA MET A 390 2.59 -13.96 6.24
C MET A 390 4.06 -13.74 5.93
N LEU A 391 4.48 -14.11 4.71
CA LEU A 391 5.85 -13.98 4.25
C LEU A 391 6.09 -12.66 3.54
N SER A 392 7.24 -12.03 3.82
CA SER A 392 7.68 -10.83 3.12
C SER A 392 8.31 -11.14 1.75
N PRO A 393 8.43 -10.16 0.84
CA PRO A 393 9.27 -10.27 -0.34
C PRO A 393 10.73 -10.51 0.06
N GLN A 394 11.32 -11.59 -0.46
CA GLN A 394 12.69 -12.01 -0.10
C GLN A 394 13.80 -11.31 -0.90
N ASP A 395 13.45 -10.67 -2.01
CA ASP A 395 14.41 -10.03 -2.92
C ASP A 395 13.88 -8.73 -3.53
N LEU A 396 14.80 -7.91 -4.08
CA LEU A 396 14.48 -6.59 -4.60
C LEU A 396 13.56 -6.64 -5.84
N GLN A 397 13.64 -7.68 -6.66
CA GLN A 397 12.83 -7.81 -7.87
C GLN A 397 11.38 -8.09 -7.49
N THR A 398 11.15 -9.10 -6.65
CA THR A 398 9.85 -9.45 -6.08
C THR A 398 9.21 -8.24 -5.39
N TRP A 399 9.99 -7.53 -4.56
CA TRP A 399 9.56 -6.31 -3.91
C TRP A 399 9.14 -5.22 -4.91
N THR A 400 9.97 -4.95 -5.92
CA THR A 400 9.72 -3.93 -6.94
C THR A 400 8.45 -4.23 -7.73
N VAL A 401 8.22 -5.49 -8.09
CA VAL A 401 7.03 -5.93 -8.82
C VAL A 401 5.76 -5.72 -8.00
N GLN A 402 5.76 -6.11 -6.73
CA GLN A 402 4.59 -5.89 -5.87
C GLN A 402 4.26 -4.40 -5.74
N ARG A 403 5.26 -3.57 -5.45
CA ARG A 403 5.05 -2.13 -5.31
C ARG A 403 4.62 -1.47 -6.62
N PHE A 404 5.11 -1.95 -7.76
CA PHE A 404 4.63 -1.54 -9.08
C PHE A 404 3.14 -1.90 -9.28
N LYS A 405 2.71 -3.12 -8.91
CA LYS A 405 1.31 -3.56 -9.00
C LYS A 405 0.40 -2.64 -8.18
N TYR A 406 0.79 -2.33 -6.94
CA TYR A 406 0.01 -1.46 -6.06
C TYR A 406 -0.09 -0.02 -6.60
N SER A 407 1.03 0.55 -7.06
CA SER A 407 1.04 1.90 -7.62
C SER A 407 0.26 1.97 -8.94
N GLY A 408 0.50 1.03 -9.85
CA GLY A 408 -0.17 0.94 -11.14
C GLY A 408 -1.67 0.80 -11.01
N GLY A 409 -2.15 -0.12 -10.15
CA GLY A 409 -3.58 -0.29 -9.91
C GLY A 409 -4.23 0.93 -9.25
N ALA A 410 -3.57 1.57 -8.28
CA ALA A 410 -4.08 2.79 -7.68
C ALA A 410 -4.18 3.95 -8.69
N ILE A 411 -3.17 4.13 -9.54
CA ILE A 411 -3.19 5.17 -10.58
C ILE A 411 -4.24 4.86 -11.65
N ASP A 412 -4.41 3.59 -12.03
CA ASP A 412 -5.42 3.17 -13.01
C ASP A 412 -6.85 3.50 -12.52
N ILE A 413 -7.18 3.13 -11.28
CA ILE A 413 -8.46 3.48 -10.65
C ILE A 413 -8.66 5.01 -10.63
N PHE A 414 -7.62 5.76 -10.27
CA PHE A 414 -7.69 7.21 -10.21
C PHE A 414 -7.96 7.86 -11.58
N MET A 415 -7.31 7.37 -12.63
CA MET A 415 -7.41 7.94 -13.98
C MET A 415 -8.70 7.51 -14.71
N ASN A 416 -9.15 6.27 -14.51
CA ASN A 416 -10.25 5.69 -15.28
C ASN A 416 -11.63 5.76 -14.58
N ASP A 417 -11.69 5.59 -13.25
CA ASP A 417 -12.94 5.64 -12.48
C ASP A 417 -13.05 6.93 -11.64
N ASN A 418 -11.91 7.45 -11.19
CA ASN A 418 -11.75 8.67 -10.40
C ASN A 418 -12.70 8.78 -9.19
N PRO A 419 -12.31 8.19 -8.04
CA PRO A 419 -13.12 8.21 -6.82
C PRO A 419 -13.41 9.61 -6.26
N ILE A 420 -12.63 10.63 -6.63
CA ILE A 420 -12.88 12.02 -6.18
C ILE A 420 -14.19 12.55 -6.79
N PHE A 421 -14.50 12.19 -8.03
CA PHE A 421 -15.72 12.62 -8.71
C PHE A 421 -16.84 11.58 -8.69
N ARG A 422 -16.56 10.35 -8.26
CA ARG A 422 -17.56 9.30 -8.06
C ARG A 422 -18.72 9.79 -7.19
N LYS A 423 -19.94 9.46 -7.63
CA LYS A 423 -21.18 9.68 -6.84
C LYS A 423 -21.22 8.69 -5.68
N GLY A 424 -21.99 8.99 -4.65
CA GLY A 424 -22.15 8.07 -3.52
C GLY A 424 -21.06 8.15 -2.45
N LEU A 425 -19.82 8.54 -2.75
CA LEU A 425 -18.83 8.77 -1.68
C LEU A 425 -19.06 10.11 -0.95
N THR A 426 -18.90 10.12 0.37
CA THR A 426 -18.91 11.35 1.17
C THR A 426 -17.66 12.18 0.90
N LEU A 427 -17.70 13.48 1.18
CA LEU A 427 -16.51 14.34 1.06
C LEU A 427 -15.35 13.82 1.91
N LYS A 428 -15.65 13.31 3.12
CA LYS A 428 -14.64 12.73 4.02
C LYS A 428 -13.96 11.50 3.42
N GLN A 429 -14.74 10.57 2.87
CA GLN A 429 -14.22 9.38 2.16
C GLN A 429 -13.40 9.78 0.94
N LYS A 430 -13.85 10.78 0.15
CA LYS A 430 -13.13 11.30 -1.01
C LYS A 430 -11.76 11.85 -0.64
N PHE A 431 -11.62 12.53 0.50
CA PHE A 431 -10.33 12.99 1.00
C PHE A 431 -9.40 11.81 1.36
N MET A 432 -9.91 10.75 2.00
CA MET A 432 -9.10 9.58 2.37
C MET A 432 -8.62 8.78 1.16
N TYR A 433 -9.52 8.52 0.21
CA TYR A 433 -9.16 7.88 -1.05
C TYR A 433 -8.23 8.79 -1.87
N GLY A 434 -8.54 10.07 -1.97
CA GLY A 434 -7.73 11.10 -2.61
C GLY A 434 -6.30 11.14 -2.06
N ALA A 435 -6.11 11.03 -0.74
CA ALA A 435 -4.79 10.95 -0.12
C ALA A 435 -3.95 9.78 -0.66
N SER A 436 -4.59 8.63 -0.87
CA SER A 436 -3.95 7.40 -1.36
C SER A 436 -3.55 7.52 -2.82
N PHE A 437 -4.37 8.15 -3.64
CA PHE A 437 -4.05 8.38 -5.05
C PHE A 437 -3.01 9.49 -5.22
N TRP A 438 -3.14 10.58 -4.46
CA TRP A 438 -2.20 11.68 -4.49
C TRP A 438 -0.79 11.25 -4.10
N SER A 439 -0.64 10.36 -3.11
CA SER A 439 0.67 9.84 -2.74
C SER A 439 1.34 9.05 -3.86
N ASN A 440 0.59 8.38 -4.75
CA ASN A 440 1.16 7.66 -5.90
C ASN A 440 1.62 8.61 -7.03
N LEU A 441 1.01 9.80 -7.15
CA LEU A 441 1.43 10.83 -8.10
C LEU A 441 2.69 11.60 -7.66
N SER A 442 3.18 11.34 -6.45
CA SER A 442 4.28 12.09 -5.85
C SER A 442 5.61 12.01 -6.59
N ALA A 443 5.82 10.97 -7.39
CA ALA A 443 6.99 10.86 -8.24
C ALA A 443 7.19 12.09 -9.14
N ILE A 444 6.11 12.77 -9.56
CA ILE A 444 6.18 13.94 -10.44
C ILE A 444 6.95 15.09 -9.77
N TRP A 445 6.63 15.42 -8.52
CA TRP A 445 7.28 16.52 -7.80
C TRP A 445 8.53 16.08 -7.04
N ASN A 446 8.63 14.80 -6.64
CA ASN A 446 9.84 14.27 -6.01
C ASN A 446 11.06 14.41 -6.94
N ILE A 447 10.91 14.24 -8.26
CA ILE A 447 12.00 14.46 -9.22
C ILE A 447 12.49 15.91 -9.17
N VAL A 448 11.59 16.87 -9.00
CA VAL A 448 11.95 18.29 -8.88
C VAL A 448 12.73 18.52 -7.58
N PHE A 449 12.31 17.94 -6.45
CA PHE A 449 13.04 18.03 -5.19
C PHE A 449 14.40 17.35 -5.22
N LEU A 450 14.53 16.22 -5.92
CA LEU A 450 15.80 15.52 -6.12
C LEU A 450 16.75 16.34 -7.02
N ALA A 451 16.22 16.97 -8.08
CA ALA A 451 17.00 17.77 -9.02
C ALA A 451 17.38 19.15 -8.48
N CYS A 452 16.57 19.74 -7.59
CA CYS A 452 16.75 21.11 -7.10
C CYS A 452 18.16 21.40 -6.54
N PRO A 453 18.68 20.67 -5.53
CA PRO A 453 20.01 20.95 -5.00
C PRO A 453 21.13 20.66 -6.02
N ILE A 454 20.94 19.69 -6.93
CA ILE A 454 21.88 19.38 -8.00
C ILE A 454 22.00 20.56 -8.98
N ILE A 455 20.86 21.09 -9.44
CA ILE A 455 20.82 22.24 -10.35
C ILE A 455 21.44 23.46 -9.66
N TYR A 456 21.07 23.75 -8.41
CA TYR A 456 21.63 24.85 -7.64
C TYR A 456 23.16 24.74 -7.54
N PHE A 457 23.68 23.56 -7.20
CA PHE A 457 25.12 23.37 -7.05
C PHE A 457 25.88 23.42 -8.37
N LEU A 458 25.34 22.91 -9.47
CA LEU A 458 26.05 22.96 -10.76
C LEU A 458 26.00 24.36 -11.38
N THR A 459 24.89 25.07 -11.23
CA THR A 459 24.65 26.34 -11.95
C THR A 459 24.89 27.59 -11.10
N SER A 460 24.93 27.47 -9.77
CA SER A 460 24.90 28.60 -8.83
C SER A 460 23.63 29.47 -8.93
N ILE A 461 22.60 29.01 -9.65
CA ILE A 461 21.33 29.73 -9.83
C ILE A 461 20.38 29.32 -8.69
N ALA A 462 19.93 30.29 -7.90
CA ALA A 462 18.94 30.04 -6.85
C ALA A 462 17.52 29.95 -7.44
N PRO A 463 16.66 29.01 -6.98
CA PRO A 463 15.26 28.95 -7.38
C PRO A 463 14.38 29.95 -6.63
N VAL A 464 14.94 30.66 -5.66
CA VAL A 464 14.31 31.74 -4.89
C VAL A 464 15.07 33.04 -5.11
N SER A 465 14.38 34.17 -5.07
CA SER A 465 14.95 35.49 -5.34
C SER A 465 16.13 35.86 -4.43
N ALA A 466 16.11 35.44 -3.15
CA ALA A 466 17.25 35.51 -2.25
C ALA A 466 17.16 34.48 -1.11
N TYR A 467 18.32 33.98 -0.66
CA TYR A 467 18.46 33.20 0.58
C TYR A 467 18.75 34.14 1.77
N ASP A 468 17.81 35.05 2.05
CA ASP A 468 17.93 36.05 3.11
C ASP A 468 17.18 35.62 4.38
N VAL A 469 17.22 36.47 5.41
CA VAL A 469 16.49 36.23 6.67
C VAL A 469 15.00 36.05 6.43
N THR A 470 14.43 36.76 5.44
CA THR A 470 13.02 36.67 5.06
C THR A 470 12.65 35.25 4.64
N PHE A 471 13.47 34.60 3.79
CA PHE A 471 13.27 33.21 3.41
C PHE A 471 13.20 32.30 4.63
N TYR A 472 14.18 32.37 5.53
CA TYR A 472 14.25 31.49 6.70
C TYR A 472 13.09 31.69 7.69
N LEU A 473 12.60 32.94 7.84
CA LEU A 473 11.45 33.24 8.69
C LEU A 473 10.14 32.61 8.20
N HIS A 474 9.97 32.43 6.89
CA HIS A 474 8.81 31.74 6.34
C HIS A 474 9.02 30.22 6.31
N PHE A 475 10.22 29.78 5.92
CA PHE A 475 10.52 28.37 5.67
C PHE A 475 10.70 27.54 6.96
N LEU A 476 11.52 28.01 7.91
CA LEU A 476 11.87 27.20 9.09
C LEU A 476 10.68 26.89 9.99
N PRO A 477 9.79 27.83 10.35
CA PRO A 477 8.64 27.50 11.17
C PRO A 477 7.73 26.46 10.52
N PHE A 478 7.51 26.56 9.21
CA PHE A 478 6.74 25.58 8.45
C PHE A 478 7.40 24.19 8.51
N VAL A 479 8.68 24.06 8.16
CA VAL A 479 9.36 22.75 8.17
C VAL A 479 9.47 22.15 9.57
N LEU A 480 9.80 22.96 10.58
CA LEU A 480 9.92 22.47 11.96
C LEU A 480 8.57 21.99 12.52
N THR A 481 7.49 22.72 12.26
CA THR A 481 6.15 22.28 12.68
C THR A 481 5.68 21.06 11.90
N ALA A 482 6.05 20.90 10.63
CA ALA A 482 5.80 19.69 9.86
C ALA A 482 6.50 18.46 10.47
N GLU A 483 7.79 18.56 10.81
CA GLU A 483 8.54 17.44 11.41
C GLU A 483 8.00 17.09 12.81
N LEU A 484 7.65 18.10 13.62
CA LEU A 484 7.03 17.87 14.93
C LEU A 484 5.65 17.23 14.79
N ALA A 485 4.81 17.71 13.87
CA ALA A 485 3.50 17.12 13.61
C ALA A 485 3.63 15.66 13.14
N MET A 486 4.57 15.37 12.24
CA MET A 486 4.84 14.01 11.77
C MET A 486 5.29 13.10 12.91
N MET A 487 6.25 13.55 13.72
CA MET A 487 6.76 12.81 14.89
C MET A 487 5.65 12.46 15.89
N ILE A 488 4.77 13.41 16.22
CA ILE A 488 3.65 13.17 17.14
C ILE A 488 2.55 12.32 16.48
N GLY A 489 2.27 12.54 15.20
CA GLY A 489 1.22 11.84 14.44
C GLY A 489 1.51 10.35 14.28
N THR A 490 2.77 10.00 14.07
CA THR A 490 3.23 8.60 13.92
C THR A 490 3.90 8.05 15.18
N TRP A 491 3.65 8.66 16.35
CA TRP A 491 4.33 8.28 17.58
C TRP A 491 4.17 6.79 17.90
N GLY A 492 5.29 6.12 18.17
CA GLY A 492 5.34 4.68 18.41
C GLY A 492 5.73 3.86 17.18
N VAL A 493 5.71 4.45 15.98
CA VAL A 493 6.14 3.80 14.72
C VAL A 493 7.19 4.67 14.04
N ALA A 494 8.28 4.05 13.57
CA ALA A 494 9.40 4.78 12.97
C ALA A 494 9.03 5.40 11.61
N GLY A 495 8.79 6.72 11.58
CA GLY A 495 8.38 7.43 10.36
C GLY A 495 9.47 7.69 9.34
N TYR A 496 10.75 7.70 9.76
CA TYR A 496 11.86 8.04 8.88
C TYR A 496 12.03 7.05 7.72
N LYS A 497 11.94 5.74 7.98
CA LYS A 497 12.05 4.69 6.95
C LYS A 497 10.97 4.82 5.87
N GLY A 498 9.74 5.15 6.28
CA GLY A 498 8.65 5.44 5.34
C GLY A 498 8.94 6.65 4.46
N LYS A 499 9.51 7.73 5.03
CA LYS A 499 9.89 8.95 4.31
C LYS A 499 11.01 8.71 3.30
N THR A 500 12.06 7.97 3.67
CA THR A 500 13.16 7.64 2.75
C THR A 500 12.66 6.76 1.61
N ASN A 501 11.85 5.74 1.91
CA ASN A 501 11.27 4.86 0.91
C ASN A 501 10.37 5.63 -0.07
N PHE A 502 9.56 6.57 0.45
CA PHE A 502 8.70 7.44 -0.37
C PHE A 502 9.49 8.25 -1.43
N LEU A 503 10.69 8.74 -1.09
CA LEU A 503 11.55 9.42 -2.07
C LEU A 503 12.24 8.44 -3.02
N SER A 504 12.82 7.34 -2.52
CA SER A 504 13.59 6.38 -3.33
C SER A 504 12.75 5.54 -4.29
N PHE A 505 11.44 5.50 -4.06
CA PHE A 505 10.48 4.76 -4.87
C PHE A 505 10.01 5.52 -6.14
N PHE A 506 10.50 6.74 -6.37
CA PHE A 506 10.10 7.57 -7.51
C PHE A 506 10.20 6.88 -8.90
N PRO A 507 11.20 6.02 -9.22
CA PRO A 507 11.29 5.45 -10.57
C PRO A 507 10.17 4.45 -10.86
N VAL A 508 9.77 3.68 -9.84
CA VAL A 508 8.71 2.69 -9.96
C VAL A 508 7.35 3.38 -10.11
N ASN A 509 7.07 4.37 -9.27
CA ASN A 509 5.86 5.20 -9.38
C ASN A 509 5.77 5.94 -10.71
N LEU A 510 6.88 6.51 -11.20
CA LEU A 510 6.90 7.19 -12.50
C LEU A 510 6.61 6.23 -13.64
N ARG A 511 7.17 5.02 -13.58
CA ARG A 511 6.93 3.99 -14.59
C ARG A 511 5.48 3.49 -14.53
N ALA A 512 4.92 3.29 -13.35
CA ALA A 512 3.51 2.91 -13.17
C ALA A 512 2.60 3.98 -13.77
N LEU A 513 2.84 5.25 -13.46
CA LEU A 513 2.14 6.39 -14.04
C LEU A 513 2.23 6.40 -15.57
N TRP A 514 3.44 6.24 -16.12
CA TRP A 514 3.65 6.23 -17.56
C TRP A 514 2.94 5.08 -18.28
N THR A 515 2.90 3.89 -17.66
CA THR A 515 2.20 2.72 -18.21
C THR A 515 0.69 2.97 -18.30
N VAL A 516 0.09 3.49 -17.22
CA VAL A 516 -1.35 3.81 -17.19
C VAL A 516 -1.68 4.92 -18.20
N LEU A 517 -0.87 5.99 -18.26
CA LEU A 517 -1.08 7.09 -19.22
C LEU A 517 -1.01 6.64 -20.69
N ARG A 518 -0.31 5.55 -21.00
CA ARG A 518 -0.28 4.96 -22.34
C ARG A 518 -1.48 4.06 -22.66
N GLY A 519 -2.43 3.91 -21.74
CA GLY A 519 -3.57 3.01 -21.88
C GLY A 519 -3.18 1.53 -21.92
N ARG A 520 -1.97 1.19 -21.47
CA ARG A 520 -1.55 -0.22 -21.38
C ARG A 520 -2.20 -0.83 -20.16
N LYS A 521 -2.96 -1.91 -20.35
CA LYS A 521 -3.49 -2.70 -19.24
C LYS A 521 -2.30 -3.18 -18.39
N VAL A 522 -2.33 -2.84 -17.12
CA VAL A 522 -1.41 -3.36 -16.10
C VAL A 522 -1.72 -4.85 -15.98
N SER A 523 -1.01 -5.71 -16.71
CA SER A 523 -1.12 -7.18 -16.58
C SER A 523 0.25 -7.75 -16.26
N PHE A 524 0.32 -8.61 -15.25
CA PHE A 524 1.59 -9.16 -14.78
C PHE A 524 1.43 -10.64 -14.46
N PRO A 525 2.44 -11.47 -14.79
CA PRO A 525 2.56 -12.79 -14.21
C PRO A 525 2.54 -12.73 -12.68
N THR A 526 2.23 -13.87 -12.07
CA THR A 526 2.33 -14.06 -10.62
C THR A 526 3.73 -13.69 -10.13
N THR A 527 3.76 -13.15 -8.92
CA THR A 527 5.02 -12.77 -8.30
C THR A 527 5.67 -14.04 -7.78
N PRO A 528 6.89 -14.40 -8.21
CA PRO A 528 7.57 -15.57 -7.67
C PRO A 528 7.64 -15.47 -6.14
N LYS A 529 7.22 -16.53 -5.45
CA LYS A 529 7.34 -16.66 -3.99
C LYS A 529 8.63 -17.36 -3.59
N GLU A 530 9.34 -17.93 -4.55
CA GLU A 530 10.68 -18.47 -4.40
C GLU A 530 11.75 -17.38 -4.45
N ARG A 531 12.82 -17.60 -3.71
CA ARG A 531 13.95 -16.69 -3.57
C ARG A 531 14.69 -16.55 -4.91
N GLN A 532 14.83 -15.34 -5.42
CA GLN A 532 15.78 -15.05 -6.50
C GLN A 532 17.08 -14.48 -5.90
N THR A 533 18.15 -15.26 -5.91
CA THR A 533 19.49 -14.78 -5.52
C THR A 533 20.19 -14.13 -6.70
N GLY A 534 20.55 -12.84 -6.58
CA GLY A 534 21.26 -12.16 -7.67
C GLY A 534 21.64 -10.71 -7.37
N ASN A 535 22.44 -10.12 -8.27
CA ASN A 535 22.76 -8.70 -8.25
C ASN A 535 21.66 -7.91 -8.98
N PHE A 536 20.88 -7.14 -8.23
CA PHE A 536 19.75 -6.37 -8.77
C PHE A 536 20.09 -4.92 -9.10
N PHE A 537 21.38 -4.57 -9.27
CA PHE A 537 21.83 -3.19 -9.49
C PHE A 537 21.12 -2.47 -10.64
N LYS A 538 20.74 -3.20 -11.71
CA LYS A 538 20.00 -2.64 -12.84
C LYS A 538 18.66 -1.99 -12.42
N LEU A 539 18.00 -2.53 -11.40
CA LEU A 539 16.73 -2.00 -10.87
C LEU A 539 16.92 -0.65 -10.16
N VAL A 540 18.13 -0.37 -9.67
CA VAL A 540 18.45 0.83 -8.89
C VAL A 540 19.35 1.83 -9.61
N ILE A 541 19.55 1.68 -10.93
CA ILE A 541 20.31 2.63 -11.75
C ILE A 541 19.81 4.07 -11.58
N PRO A 542 18.50 4.37 -11.59
CA PRO A 542 18.03 5.74 -11.38
C PRO A 542 18.44 6.32 -10.02
N GLN A 543 18.34 5.52 -8.95
CA GLN A 543 18.73 5.92 -7.60
C GLN A 543 20.25 6.12 -7.50
N ALA A 544 21.04 5.21 -8.08
CA ALA A 544 22.49 5.30 -8.14
C ALA A 544 22.97 6.53 -8.95
N ALA A 545 22.28 6.85 -10.05
CA ALA A 545 22.56 8.05 -10.84
C ALA A 545 22.28 9.33 -10.04
N VAL A 546 21.13 9.42 -9.36
CA VAL A 546 20.82 10.56 -8.48
C VAL A 546 21.85 10.69 -7.37
N PHE A 547 22.24 9.58 -6.73
CA PHE A 547 23.27 9.58 -5.69
C PHE A 547 24.63 10.08 -6.22
N GLY A 548 25.09 9.54 -7.35
CA GLY A 548 26.36 9.91 -7.96
C GLY A 548 26.40 11.37 -8.41
N LEU A 549 25.34 11.85 -9.08
CA LEU A 549 25.19 13.25 -9.48
C LEU A 549 25.11 14.18 -8.27
N SER A 550 24.45 13.76 -7.21
CA SER A 550 24.36 14.51 -5.95
C SER A 550 25.74 14.67 -5.29
N LEU A 551 26.50 13.59 -5.18
CA LEU A 551 27.84 13.62 -4.62
C LEU A 551 28.79 14.48 -5.46
N PHE A 552 28.74 14.32 -6.79
CA PHE A 552 29.54 15.12 -7.71
C PHE A 552 29.22 16.61 -7.61
N SER A 553 27.94 16.98 -7.68
CA SER A 553 27.51 18.38 -7.63
C SER A 553 27.84 19.04 -6.29
N LEU A 554 27.65 18.33 -5.17
CA LEU A 554 28.05 18.80 -3.84
C LEU A 554 29.56 19.09 -3.77
N ALA A 555 30.40 18.15 -4.20
CA ALA A 555 31.85 18.32 -4.20
C ALA A 555 32.27 19.47 -5.12
N PHE A 556 31.69 19.54 -6.32
CA PHE A 556 31.95 20.58 -7.30
C PHE A 556 31.64 21.98 -6.76
N ALA A 557 30.48 22.18 -6.13
CA ALA A 557 30.08 23.49 -5.59
C ALA A 557 30.96 23.93 -4.41
N TRP A 558 31.26 23.03 -3.46
CA TRP A 558 32.12 23.36 -2.31
C TRP A 558 33.56 23.65 -2.73
N ILE A 559 34.11 22.87 -3.67
CA ILE A 559 35.44 23.14 -4.22
C ILE A 559 35.43 24.49 -4.94
N GLY A 560 34.49 24.71 -5.86
CA GLY A 560 34.37 25.95 -6.63
C GLY A 560 34.20 27.20 -5.76
N HIS A 561 33.44 27.09 -4.66
CA HIS A 561 33.30 28.14 -3.67
C HIS A 561 34.61 28.39 -2.90
N SER A 562 35.30 27.33 -2.46
CA SER A 562 36.54 27.45 -1.68
C SER A 562 37.73 28.00 -2.47
N THR A 563 37.79 27.70 -3.77
CA THR A 563 38.85 28.17 -4.68
C THR A 563 38.49 29.49 -5.35
N GLY A 564 37.24 29.93 -5.24
CA GLY A 564 36.70 31.05 -6.02
C GLY A 564 36.65 30.79 -7.53
N SER A 565 36.77 29.53 -7.97
CA SER A 565 36.88 29.19 -9.39
C SER A 565 35.53 29.09 -10.11
N TRP A 566 34.43 28.93 -9.38
CA TRP A 566 33.11 28.74 -9.98
C TRP A 566 31.97 29.17 -9.05
N GLY A 567 30.96 29.82 -9.62
CA GLY A 567 29.69 30.17 -8.96
C GLY A 567 29.81 31.29 -7.92
N ASN A 568 28.75 32.08 -7.77
CA ASN A 568 28.62 33.05 -6.69
C ASN A 568 27.56 32.56 -5.70
N TYR A 569 27.93 31.55 -4.92
CA TYR A 569 27.03 30.95 -3.96
C TYR A 569 26.88 31.81 -2.69
N SER A 570 25.66 31.97 -2.22
CA SER A 570 25.42 32.49 -0.87
C SER A 570 25.74 31.40 0.17
N PHE A 571 26.35 31.79 1.29
CA PHE A 571 26.70 30.84 2.35
C PHE A 571 25.47 30.11 2.90
N GLY A 572 24.37 30.83 3.12
CA GLY A 572 23.11 30.21 3.55
C GLY A 572 22.55 29.21 2.52
N GLY A 573 22.62 29.54 1.23
CA GLY A 573 22.19 28.65 0.16
C GLY A 573 23.03 27.38 0.08
N LEU A 574 24.35 27.47 0.26
CA LEU A 574 25.23 26.29 0.33
C LEU A 574 24.86 25.37 1.49
N VAL A 575 24.71 25.92 2.70
CA VAL A 575 24.39 25.12 3.89
C VAL A 575 23.04 24.43 3.75
N LEU A 576 22.00 25.17 3.34
CA LEU A 576 20.65 24.63 3.18
C LEU A 576 20.59 23.54 2.09
N ASN A 577 21.16 23.78 0.92
CA ASN A 577 21.17 22.78 -0.15
C ASN A 577 22.07 21.58 0.19
N THR A 578 23.11 21.77 1.00
CA THR A 578 23.94 20.66 1.50
C THR A 578 23.13 19.75 2.41
N PHE A 579 22.31 20.32 3.31
CA PHE A 579 21.40 19.53 4.13
C PHE A 579 20.43 18.70 3.27
N TRP A 580 19.78 19.32 2.29
CA TRP A 580 18.82 18.64 1.41
C TRP A 580 19.47 17.59 0.51
N ILE A 581 20.64 17.86 -0.05
CA ILE A 581 21.32 16.88 -0.91
C ILE A 581 21.79 15.67 -0.12
N ILE A 582 22.26 15.86 1.12
CA ILE A 582 22.63 14.75 2.01
C ILE A 582 21.39 13.93 2.36
N ASN A 583 20.27 14.57 2.69
CA ASN A 583 19.01 13.87 2.93
C ASN A 583 18.56 13.05 1.70
N ASN A 584 18.68 13.60 0.49
CA ASN A 584 18.36 12.90 -0.75
C ASN A 584 19.30 11.70 -0.99
N MET A 585 20.61 11.87 -0.74
CA MET A 585 21.59 10.79 -0.84
C MET A 585 21.31 9.65 0.16
N LEU A 586 20.97 9.98 1.41
CA LEU A 586 20.59 9.00 2.43
C LEU A 586 19.33 8.23 2.02
N ALA A 587 18.34 8.91 1.44
CA ALA A 587 17.14 8.25 0.92
C ALA A 587 17.45 7.28 -0.22
N MET A 588 18.34 7.64 -1.16
CA MET A 588 18.72 6.74 -2.26
C MET A 588 19.56 5.56 -1.78
N TRP A 589 20.41 5.77 -0.76
CA TRP A 589 21.33 4.75 -0.26
C TRP A 589 20.62 3.48 0.20
N GLY A 590 19.46 3.60 0.87
CA GLY A 590 18.70 2.44 1.34
C GLY A 590 18.38 1.46 0.22
N MET A 591 17.85 1.95 -0.91
CA MET A 591 17.55 1.11 -2.08
C MET A 591 18.80 0.58 -2.79
N ILE A 592 19.87 1.37 -2.86
CA ILE A 592 21.14 0.93 -3.45
C ILE A 592 21.73 -0.22 -2.63
N ALA A 593 21.73 -0.10 -1.30
CA ALA A 593 22.16 -1.16 -0.40
C ALA A 593 21.27 -2.40 -0.53
N ALA A 594 19.95 -2.22 -0.67
CA ALA A 594 18.99 -3.30 -0.87
C ALA A 594 19.26 -4.13 -2.14
N ALA A 595 19.82 -3.53 -3.19
CA ALA A 595 20.16 -4.23 -4.44
C ALA A 595 21.31 -5.25 -4.30
N PHE A 596 22.10 -5.15 -3.23
CA PHE A 596 23.19 -6.05 -2.89
C PHE A 596 22.92 -6.85 -1.62
N TRP A 597 21.75 -6.68 -1.02
CA TRP A 597 21.41 -7.36 0.21
C TRP A 597 20.91 -8.78 -0.08
N ALA A 598 21.37 -9.73 0.74
CA ALA A 598 20.85 -11.08 0.78
C ALA A 598 20.66 -11.48 2.25
N PRO A 599 19.60 -12.23 2.59
CA PRO A 599 19.47 -12.80 3.93
C PRO A 599 20.63 -13.78 4.20
N PRO A 600 21.09 -13.93 5.45
CA PRO A 600 22.17 -14.86 5.79
C PRO A 600 21.77 -16.30 5.40
N GLU A 601 22.60 -16.96 4.59
CA GLU A 601 22.45 -18.41 4.30
C GLU A 601 22.81 -19.22 5.55
N GLU A 602 21.99 -20.21 5.89
CA GLU A 602 22.42 -21.30 6.76
C GLU A 602 23.11 -22.36 5.91
N SER A 603 24.25 -22.84 6.39
CA SER A 603 25.04 -23.86 5.73
C SER A 603 24.32 -25.20 5.74
N GLU A 604 23.61 -25.53 4.67
CA GLU A 604 23.53 -26.87 4.10
C GLU A 604 22.93 -26.77 2.68
N GLY A 605 23.54 -27.50 1.74
CA GLY A 605 23.57 -27.13 0.33
C GLY A 605 22.20 -27.07 -0.36
N GLU A 606 21.98 -25.98 -1.10
CA GLU A 606 20.96 -25.90 -2.14
C GLU A 606 21.60 -25.58 -3.49
N GLU A 607 21.11 -26.27 -4.52
CA GLU A 607 21.52 -26.09 -5.90
C GLU A 607 21.16 -24.68 -6.39
N THR A 608 22.18 -23.96 -6.84
CA THR A 608 22.06 -22.66 -7.48
C THR A 608 21.28 -22.76 -8.79
N THR A 609 20.01 -22.35 -8.81
CA THR A 609 19.32 -22.00 -10.05
C THR A 609 19.85 -20.66 -10.54
N ASN A 610 20.47 -20.67 -11.74
CA ASN A 610 20.87 -19.43 -12.40
C ASN A 610 19.64 -18.54 -12.58
N SER A 611 19.73 -17.30 -12.09
CA SER A 611 18.71 -16.28 -12.29
C SER A 611 18.58 -16.00 -13.80
N GLU A 612 17.66 -16.67 -14.49
CA GLU A 612 17.15 -16.12 -15.74
C GLU A 612 16.37 -14.86 -15.37
N GLU A 613 16.98 -13.73 -15.71
CA GLU A 613 16.36 -12.40 -15.64
C GLU A 613 15.03 -12.51 -16.40
N LEU A 614 13.92 -12.63 -15.66
CA LEU A 614 12.61 -12.76 -16.26
C LEU A 614 12.41 -11.51 -17.12
N LYS A 615 12.43 -11.70 -18.44
CA LYS A 615 12.15 -10.67 -19.43
C LYS A 615 10.66 -10.35 -19.35
N TYR A 616 10.27 -9.64 -18.31
CA TYR A 616 8.98 -9.00 -18.29
C TYR A 616 8.99 -7.98 -19.45
N GLY A 617 7.91 -7.94 -20.23
CA GLY A 617 7.71 -6.88 -21.22
C GLY A 617 7.65 -5.54 -20.48
N VAL A 618 8.81 -4.92 -20.32
CA VAL A 618 9.08 -3.77 -19.46
C VAL A 618 8.47 -2.48 -20.02
#